data_AF-A0A953RAH9-F1
#
_entry.id   AF-A0A953RAH9-F1
#
_cell.length_a   1.000
_cell.length_b   1.000
_cell.length_c   1.000
_cell.angle_alpha   90.00
_cell.angle_beta   90.00
_cell.angle_gamma   90.00
#
_symmetry.space_group_name_H-M   'P 1'
#
loop_
_entity.id
_entity.type
_entity.pdbx_description
1 polymer ?
#
loop_
_entity_poly.entity_id
_entity_poly.type
_entity_poly.pdbx_seq_one_letter_code
_entity_poly.pdbx_strand_id
1 'polypeptide(L)'
;MRSLRKPGNELLAFVQQKQAGKLIVDLRQNPGGNYFQGLHHLIEPIRKLAAINRKGHLFVLIGPFTGSAAIIDSSLFHTKTEAILVGQPIGAKPTEYSERKQMKLPNSHLVVSYSVRFYQFAYNDENATRPDREIVPAWAETKTGHDPVIEWCLNYSADGSTMP
;
A
#
# COMPACT_ATOMS: atom_id res chain seq x y z
N MET A 1 -6.16 -3.85 -18.52
CA MET A 1 -5.36 -3.77 -17.27
C MET A 1 -4.53 -5.04 -17.15
N ARG A 2 -3.23 -4.97 -16.88
CA ARG A 2 -2.39 -6.19 -16.75
C ARG A 2 -2.74 -6.95 -15.47
N SER A 3 -2.69 -8.27 -15.53
CA SER A 3 -2.98 -9.11 -14.38
C SER A 3 -1.82 -9.20 -13.41
N LEU A 4 -2.09 -9.13 -12.10
CA LEU A 4 -1.08 -9.37 -11.06
C LEU A 4 -0.83 -10.85 -10.78
N ARG A 5 -1.60 -11.78 -11.38
CA ARG A 5 -1.47 -13.21 -11.11
C ARG A 5 -0.07 -13.77 -11.39
N LYS A 6 0.46 -13.52 -12.59
CA LYS A 6 1.81 -13.99 -12.97
C LYS A 6 2.91 -13.33 -12.13
N PRO A 7 3.02 -11.98 -12.06
CA PRO A 7 4.09 -11.36 -11.27
C PRO A 7 3.95 -11.62 -9.76
N GLY A 8 2.73 -11.79 -9.24
CA GLY A 8 2.50 -12.20 -7.85
C GLY A 8 3.06 -13.60 -7.58
N ASN A 9 2.81 -14.57 -8.46
CA ASN A 9 3.40 -15.90 -8.34
C ASN A 9 4.93 -15.88 -8.43
N GLU A 10 5.49 -15.08 -9.34
CA GLU A 10 6.95 -14.92 -9.48
C GLU A 10 7.58 -14.30 -8.23
N LEU A 11 6.95 -13.29 -7.64
CA LEU A 11 7.37 -12.70 -6.37
C LEU A 11 7.38 -13.74 -5.25
N LEU A 12 6.30 -14.51 -5.08
CA LEU A 12 6.19 -15.50 -4.01
C LEU A 12 7.24 -16.60 -4.16
N ALA A 13 7.47 -17.07 -5.40
CA ALA A 13 8.52 -18.03 -5.70
C ALA A 13 9.91 -17.47 -5.39
N PHE A 14 10.16 -16.19 -5.73
CA PHE A 14 11.42 -15.53 -5.45
C PHE A 14 11.68 -15.37 -3.95
N VAL A 15 10.67 -14.95 -3.18
CA VAL A 15 10.75 -14.84 -1.71
C VAL A 15 11.11 -16.18 -1.08
N GLN A 16 10.48 -17.27 -1.53
CA GLN A 16 10.77 -18.63 -1.04
C GLN A 16 12.18 -19.09 -1.45
N GLN A 17 12.54 -18.93 -2.73
CA GLN A 17 13.83 -19.35 -3.28
C GLN A 17 14.99 -18.64 -2.58
N LYS A 18 14.84 -17.34 -2.29
CA LYS A 18 15.87 -16.53 -1.63
C LYS A 18 15.82 -16.58 -0.12
N GLN A 19 14.85 -17.30 0.47
CA GLN A 19 14.62 -17.33 1.91
C GLN A 19 14.60 -15.91 2.50
N ALA A 20 13.89 -14.99 1.81
CA ALA A 20 13.96 -13.58 2.13
C ALA A 20 13.53 -13.34 3.59
N GLY A 21 14.37 -12.62 4.34
CA GLY A 21 14.09 -12.28 5.73
C GLY A 21 13.02 -11.21 5.88
N LYS A 22 12.90 -10.27 4.93
CA LYS A 22 11.91 -9.19 4.96
C LYS A 22 11.31 -8.98 3.57
N LEU A 23 10.07 -8.50 3.53
CA LEU A 23 9.40 -8.05 2.32
C LEU A 23 8.91 -6.62 2.51
N ILE A 24 9.28 -5.73 1.58
CA ILE A 24 8.81 -4.35 1.53
C ILE A 24 7.94 -4.21 0.26
N VAL A 25 6.69 -3.80 0.44
CA VAL A 25 5.75 -3.49 -0.65
C VAL A 25 5.62 -1.99 -0.77
N ASP A 26 6.17 -1.39 -1.82
CA ASP A 26 6.14 0.06 -2.01
C ASP A 26 4.89 0.51 -2.78
N LEU A 27 3.99 1.23 -2.09
CA LEU A 27 2.78 1.82 -2.67
C LEU A 27 2.86 3.35 -2.75
N ARG A 28 4.01 3.97 -2.43
CA ARG A 28 4.14 5.44 -2.32
C ARG A 28 3.79 6.18 -3.59
N GLN A 29 4.07 5.58 -4.76
CA GLN A 29 3.79 6.13 -6.09
C GLN A 29 2.73 5.30 -6.85
N ASN A 30 1.89 4.56 -6.13
CA ASN A 30 0.86 3.72 -6.73
C ASN A 30 -0.48 4.47 -6.82
N PRO A 31 -0.93 4.89 -8.01
CA PRO A 31 -2.21 5.62 -8.18
C PRO A 31 -3.44 4.71 -8.04
N GLY A 32 -3.23 3.41 -7.84
CA GLY A 32 -4.28 2.41 -7.70
C GLY A 32 -4.59 1.67 -8.99
N GLY A 33 -5.79 1.10 -9.03
CA GLY A 33 -6.20 0.21 -10.09
C GLY A 33 -7.39 -0.66 -9.71
N ASN A 34 -7.24 -1.98 -9.84
CA ASN A 34 -8.26 -2.94 -9.41
C ASN A 34 -7.81 -3.62 -8.11
N TYR A 35 -8.48 -3.29 -6.99
CA TYR A 35 -8.13 -3.81 -5.67
C TYR A 35 -8.27 -5.35 -5.57
N PHE A 36 -9.12 -5.99 -6.38
CA PHE A 36 -9.20 -7.46 -6.41
C PHE A 36 -7.88 -8.10 -6.86
N GLN A 37 -7.09 -7.40 -7.67
CA GLN A 37 -5.79 -7.89 -8.10
C GLN A 37 -4.79 -7.86 -6.95
N GLY A 38 -4.73 -6.76 -6.19
CA GLY A 38 -3.90 -6.64 -4.99
C GLY A 38 -4.30 -7.66 -3.93
N LEU A 39 -5.60 -7.73 -3.63
CA LEU A 39 -6.14 -8.68 -2.66
C LEU A 39 -5.83 -10.15 -3.00
N HIS A 40 -6.20 -10.61 -4.20
CA HIS A 40 -6.13 -12.04 -4.52
C HIS A 40 -4.73 -12.52 -4.91
N HIS A 41 -3.89 -11.65 -5.47
CA HIS A 41 -2.60 -12.06 -6.04
C HIS A 41 -1.38 -11.56 -5.25
N LEU A 42 -1.57 -10.68 -4.26
CA LEU A 42 -0.50 -10.24 -3.36
C LEU A 42 -0.87 -10.48 -1.89
N ILE A 43 -1.95 -9.86 -1.40
CA ILE A 43 -2.27 -9.82 0.04
C ILE A 43 -2.59 -11.21 0.59
N GLU A 44 -3.59 -11.92 0.02
CA GLU A 44 -3.98 -13.24 0.52
C GLU A 44 -2.86 -14.30 0.42
N PRO A 45 -2.05 -14.34 -0.66
CA PRO A 45 -0.88 -15.21 -0.69
C PRO A 45 0.21 -14.83 0.32
N ILE A 46 0.57 -13.54 0.45
CA ILE A 46 1.58 -13.08 1.42
C ILE A 46 1.13 -13.40 2.85
N ARG A 47 -0.15 -13.22 3.17
CA ARG A 47 -0.75 -13.57 4.47
C ARG A 47 -0.47 -15.02 4.89
N LYS A 48 -0.35 -15.93 3.93
CA LYS A 48 -0.08 -17.36 4.18
C LYS A 48 1.41 -17.70 4.31
N LEU A 49 2.32 -16.76 4.04
CA LEU A 49 3.76 -16.95 4.17
C LEU A 49 4.22 -16.62 5.60
N ALA A 50 4.17 -17.58 6.52
CA ALA A 50 4.53 -17.36 7.93
C ALA A 50 5.95 -16.78 8.16
N ALA A 51 6.89 -17.03 7.24
CA ALA A 51 8.24 -16.45 7.31
C ALA A 51 8.27 -14.93 7.09
N ILE A 52 7.27 -14.38 6.39
CA ILE A 52 7.14 -12.97 6.03
C ILE A 52 6.01 -12.30 6.82
N ASN A 53 4.83 -12.92 6.88
CA ASN A 53 3.65 -12.41 7.58
C ASN A 53 3.78 -12.58 9.10
N ARG A 54 4.73 -11.85 9.67
CA ARG A 54 5.01 -11.74 11.10
C ARG A 54 5.62 -10.37 11.37
N LYS A 55 5.41 -9.84 12.58
CA LYS A 55 5.85 -8.50 12.97
C LYS A 55 7.35 -8.30 12.69
N GLY A 56 7.69 -7.22 12.00
CA GLY A 56 9.07 -6.86 11.63
C GLY A 56 9.62 -7.52 10.36
N HIS A 57 8.80 -8.30 9.65
CA HIS A 57 9.20 -8.98 8.41
C HIS A 57 8.38 -8.55 7.18
N LEU A 58 7.25 -7.85 7.38
CA LEU A 58 6.44 -7.31 6.30
C LEU A 58 6.22 -5.81 6.51
N PHE A 59 6.53 -5.02 5.50
CA PHE A 59 6.38 -3.57 5.51
C PHE A 59 5.64 -3.11 4.25
N VAL A 60 4.79 -2.10 4.40
CA VAL A 60 4.10 -1.47 3.27
C VAL A 60 4.38 0.02 3.32
N LEU A 61 5.00 0.53 2.25
CA LEU A 61 5.34 1.94 2.18
C LEU A 61 4.17 2.72 1.59
N ILE A 62 3.74 3.77 2.28
CA ILE A 62 2.62 4.63 1.88
C ILE A 62 3.04 6.09 1.81
N GLY A 63 2.32 6.86 1.01
CA GLY A 63 2.56 8.29 0.90
C GLY A 63 1.43 9.07 0.24
N PRO A 64 1.64 10.37 -0.01
CA PRO A 64 0.59 11.27 -0.49
C PRO A 64 0.04 10.89 -1.88
N PHE A 65 0.79 10.10 -2.66
CA PHE A 65 0.40 9.64 -3.98
C PHE A 65 -0.14 8.19 -4.01
N THR A 66 -0.25 7.52 -2.86
CA THR A 66 -0.96 6.25 -2.74
C THR A 66 -2.46 6.50 -2.95
N GLY A 67 -3.00 6.05 -4.08
CA GLY A 67 -4.33 6.46 -4.56
C GLY A 67 -5.29 5.31 -4.85
N SER A 68 -6.59 5.60 -4.83
CA SER A 68 -7.66 4.69 -5.27
C SER A 68 -7.53 3.29 -4.66
N ALA A 69 -7.49 2.23 -5.48
CA ALA A 69 -7.31 0.86 -5.00
C ALA A 69 -6.07 0.65 -4.12
N ALA A 70 -5.01 1.44 -4.27
CA ALA A 70 -3.82 1.30 -3.42
C ALA A 70 -4.10 1.72 -1.97
N ILE A 71 -5.04 2.66 -1.74
CA ILE A 71 -5.51 3.02 -0.39
C ILE A 71 -6.20 1.81 0.26
N ILE A 72 -7.04 1.13 -0.53
CA ILE A 72 -7.74 -0.08 -0.09
C ILE A 72 -6.70 -1.18 0.19
N ASP A 73 -5.74 -1.39 -0.71
CA ASP A 73 -4.68 -2.38 -0.54
C ASP A 73 -3.84 -2.10 0.73
N SER A 74 -3.49 -0.84 1.01
CA SER A 74 -2.79 -0.45 2.25
C SER A 74 -3.60 -0.80 3.51
N SER A 75 -4.90 -0.47 3.53
CA SER A 75 -5.79 -0.81 4.64
C SER A 75 -5.98 -2.33 4.78
N LEU A 76 -6.04 -3.07 3.66
CA LEU A 76 -6.15 -4.52 3.67
C LEU A 76 -4.86 -5.20 4.13
N PHE A 77 -3.69 -4.69 3.76
CA PHE A 77 -2.42 -5.16 4.33
C PHE A 77 -2.41 -4.96 5.85
N HIS A 78 -2.73 -3.76 6.33
CA HIS A 78 -2.74 -3.46 7.77
C HIS A 78 -3.73 -4.33 8.57
N THR A 79 -4.92 -4.60 8.02
CA THR A 79 -5.97 -5.33 8.73
C THR A 79 -5.95 -6.85 8.54
N LYS A 80 -5.32 -7.36 7.49
CA LYS A 80 -5.29 -8.82 7.18
C LYS A 80 -3.92 -9.45 7.38
N THR A 81 -2.88 -8.68 7.61
CA THR A 81 -1.50 -9.16 7.73
C THR A 81 -0.81 -8.48 8.90
N GLU A 82 0.40 -8.93 9.24
CA GLU A 82 1.28 -8.34 10.25
C GLU A 82 2.14 -7.20 9.66
N ALA A 83 1.68 -6.59 8.57
CA ALA A 83 2.37 -5.51 7.88
C ALA A 83 2.47 -4.26 8.77
N ILE A 84 3.64 -3.63 8.76
CA ILE A 84 3.85 -2.29 9.34
C ILE A 84 3.77 -1.26 8.21
N LEU A 85 2.85 -0.31 8.31
CA LEU A 85 2.75 0.83 7.39
C LEU A 85 3.80 1.88 7.74
N VAL A 86 4.60 2.29 6.76
CA VAL A 86 5.70 3.26 6.96
C VAL A 86 5.68 4.33 5.89
N GLY A 87 6.01 5.57 6.24
CA GLY A 87 6.11 6.67 5.28
C GLY A 87 5.23 7.83 5.69
N GLN A 88 4.40 8.35 4.78
CA GLN A 88 3.58 9.53 5.04
C GLN A 88 2.08 9.18 5.02
N PRO A 89 1.23 9.95 5.71
CA PRO A 89 -0.23 9.81 5.62
C PRO A 89 -0.72 9.85 4.17
N ILE A 90 -1.68 8.98 3.86
CA ILE A 90 -2.37 8.99 2.57
C ILE A 90 -3.30 10.20 2.50
N GLY A 91 -3.31 10.90 1.36
CA GLY A 91 -4.09 12.13 1.16
C GLY A 91 -5.59 11.95 0.92
N ALA A 92 -6.10 10.73 1.01
CA ALA A 92 -7.48 10.36 0.69
C ALA A 92 -8.05 9.35 1.69
N LYS A 93 -9.38 9.28 1.77
CA LYS A 93 -10.09 8.52 2.81
C LYS A 93 -10.40 7.09 2.32
N PRO A 94 -10.20 6.05 3.14
CA PRO A 94 -10.57 4.68 2.78
C PRO A 94 -12.08 4.44 2.75
N THR A 95 -12.88 5.27 3.42
CA THR A 95 -14.35 5.26 3.35
C THR A 95 -14.85 6.52 2.65
N GLU A 96 -15.30 6.38 1.40
CA GLU A 96 -15.80 7.47 0.55
C GLU A 96 -16.68 6.95 -0.60
N TYR A 97 -17.33 7.88 -1.31
CA TYR A 97 -17.95 7.60 -2.61
C TYR A 97 -16.89 7.60 -3.71
N SER A 98 -16.63 6.45 -4.31
CA SER A 98 -15.71 6.28 -5.43
C SER A 98 -16.41 5.62 -6.63
N GLU A 99 -15.63 4.99 -7.50
CA GLU A 99 -16.05 4.43 -8.79
C GLU A 99 -16.56 5.51 -9.75
N ARG A 100 -15.63 6.03 -10.56
CA ARG A 100 -15.89 7.13 -11.49
C ARG A 100 -16.70 6.64 -12.69
N LYS A 101 -17.90 7.19 -12.88
CA LYS A 101 -18.59 7.21 -14.18
C LYS A 101 -18.48 8.57 -14.83
N GLN A 102 -18.69 8.60 -16.14
CA GLN A 102 -18.70 9.82 -16.93
C GLN A 102 -20.01 9.95 -17.69
N MET A 103 -20.46 11.18 -17.87
CA MET A 103 -21.53 11.52 -18.80
C MET A 103 -21.18 12.80 -19.56
N LYS A 104 -21.67 12.89 -20.81
CA LYS A 104 -21.53 14.08 -21.64
C LYS A 104 -22.79 14.92 -21.54
N LEU A 105 -22.66 16.20 -21.21
CA LEU A 105 -23.79 17.12 -21.11
C LEU A 105 -24.37 17.40 -22.51
N PRO A 106 -25.72 17.45 -22.66
CA PRO A 106 -26.35 17.51 -23.98
C PRO A 106 -26.09 18.84 -24.70
N ASN A 107 -26.05 19.96 -23.98
CA ASN A 107 -25.96 21.29 -24.59
C ASN A 107 -24.53 21.85 -24.63
N SER A 108 -23.76 21.68 -23.56
CA SER A 108 -22.38 22.20 -23.47
C SER A 108 -21.33 21.21 -23.95
N HIS A 109 -21.70 19.94 -24.12
CA HIS A 109 -20.80 18.85 -24.50
C HIS A 109 -19.64 18.58 -23.53
N LEU A 110 -19.63 19.19 -22.35
CA LEU A 110 -18.65 18.91 -21.30
C LEU A 110 -18.79 17.47 -20.79
N VAL A 111 -17.65 16.85 -20.48
CA VAL A 111 -17.60 15.54 -19.82
C VAL A 111 -17.52 15.74 -18.32
N VAL A 112 -18.55 15.30 -17.61
CA VAL A 112 -18.61 15.36 -16.15
C VAL A 112 -18.32 13.97 -15.59
N SER A 113 -17.53 13.92 -14.52
CA SER A 113 -17.25 12.69 -13.77
C SER A 113 -18.01 12.70 -12.45
N TYR A 114 -18.61 11.57 -12.07
CA TYR A 114 -19.33 11.41 -10.79
C TYR A 114 -19.06 10.04 -10.18
N SER A 115 -19.08 9.95 -8.85
CA SER A 115 -18.92 8.70 -8.09
C SER A 115 -20.25 7.95 -8.01
N VAL A 116 -20.23 6.62 -8.17
CA VAL A 116 -21.45 5.80 -8.17
C VAL A 116 -21.52 4.77 -7.06
N ARG A 117 -20.45 4.58 -6.28
CA ARG A 117 -20.40 3.53 -5.28
C ARG A 117 -19.76 4.01 -3.99
N PHE A 118 -20.38 3.66 -2.86
CA PHE A 118 -19.79 3.89 -1.54
C PHE A 118 -18.95 2.68 -1.13
N TYR A 119 -17.74 2.96 -0.66
CA TYR A 119 -16.83 1.97 -0.08
C TYR A 119 -16.61 2.27 1.39
N GLN A 120 -16.51 1.23 2.21
CA GLN A 120 -16.25 1.33 3.65
C GLN A 120 -15.08 0.43 4.03
N PHE A 121 -13.87 1.00 3.99
CA PHE A 121 -12.63 0.30 4.33
C PHE A 121 -11.85 0.96 5.46
N ALA A 122 -12.41 1.98 6.10
CA ALA A 122 -11.85 2.52 7.34
C ALA A 122 -11.78 1.42 8.41
N TYR A 123 -10.62 1.32 9.04
CA TYR A 123 -10.35 0.42 10.17
C TYR A 123 -10.13 1.19 11.48
N ASN A 124 -10.34 2.50 11.44
CA ASN A 124 -10.26 3.42 12.58
C ASN A 124 -11.35 4.49 12.46
N ASP A 125 -11.60 5.19 13.57
CA ASP A 125 -12.62 6.24 13.65
C ASP A 125 -12.25 7.51 12.86
N GLU A 126 -10.97 7.71 12.56
CA GLU A 126 -10.46 8.88 11.83
C GLU A 126 -10.83 8.84 10.34
N ASN A 127 -11.22 7.68 9.81
CA ASN A 127 -11.39 7.44 8.38
C ASN A 127 -10.16 7.91 7.59
N ALA A 128 -8.97 7.51 8.06
CA ALA A 128 -7.69 7.85 7.47
C ALA A 128 -6.74 6.65 7.53
N THR A 129 -6.00 6.42 6.45
CA THR A 129 -4.92 5.42 6.43
C THR A 129 -3.62 6.11 6.80
N ARG A 130 -3.24 5.99 8.08
CA ARG A 130 -1.99 6.54 8.63
C ARG A 130 -0.90 5.47 8.71
N PRO A 131 0.38 5.86 8.55
CA PRO A 131 1.47 4.94 8.79
C PRO A 131 1.57 4.62 10.30
N ASP A 132 1.92 3.39 10.63
CA ASP A 132 2.32 3.02 11.99
C ASP A 132 3.62 3.74 12.39
N ARG A 133 4.48 4.01 11.40
CA ARG A 133 5.68 4.84 11.55
C ARG A 133 5.75 5.94 10.48
N GLU A 134 5.53 7.17 10.91
CA GLU A 134 5.69 8.33 10.03
C GLU A 134 7.17 8.67 9.79
N ILE A 135 7.53 8.75 8.50
CA ILE A 135 8.83 9.20 8.00
C ILE A 135 8.58 10.04 6.77
N VAL A 136 8.99 11.31 6.83
CA VAL A 136 8.90 12.26 5.71
C VAL A 136 10.31 12.38 5.09
N PRO A 137 10.56 11.83 3.89
CA PRO A 137 11.87 11.94 3.26
C PRO A 137 12.23 13.40 2.97
N ALA A 138 13.42 13.83 3.39
CA ALA A 138 13.91 15.15 3.01
C ALA A 138 14.37 15.14 1.55
N TRP A 139 14.15 16.24 0.82
CA TRP A 139 14.65 16.38 -0.55
C TRP A 139 16.16 16.12 -0.67
N ALA A 140 16.91 16.50 0.38
CA ALA A 140 18.35 16.32 0.43
C ALA A 140 18.77 14.83 0.46
N GLU A 141 17.97 13.95 1.06
CA GLU A 141 18.19 12.50 1.10
C GLU A 141 17.75 11.85 -0.21
N THR A 142 16.56 12.23 -0.71
CA THR A 142 16.02 11.66 -1.95
C THR A 142 16.88 11.98 -3.17
N LYS A 143 17.47 13.18 -3.24
CA LYS A 143 18.31 13.59 -4.38
C LYS A 143 19.64 12.84 -4.45
N THR A 144 20.10 12.26 -3.34
CA THR A 144 21.33 11.47 -3.27
C THR A 144 21.07 9.96 -3.36
N GLY A 145 19.81 9.55 -3.59
CA GLY A 145 19.42 8.15 -3.67
C GLY A 145 19.27 7.45 -2.32
N HIS A 146 19.28 8.22 -1.23
CA HIS A 146 19.04 7.71 0.12
C HIS A 146 17.54 7.75 0.43
N ASP A 147 17.00 6.60 0.84
CA ASP A 147 15.58 6.45 1.16
C ASP A 147 15.42 6.09 2.64
N PRO A 148 15.12 7.07 3.52
CA PRO A 148 15.04 6.85 4.95
C PRO A 148 13.89 5.92 5.34
N VAL A 149 12.87 5.78 4.48
CA VAL A 149 11.75 4.86 4.72
C VAL A 149 12.21 3.42 4.52
N ILE A 150 12.91 3.14 3.42
CA ILE A 150 13.47 1.81 3.15
C ILE A 150 14.53 1.45 4.18
N GLU A 151 15.45 2.38 4.49
CA GLU A 151 16.49 2.14 5.50
C GLU A 151 15.89 1.77 6.85
N TRP A 152 14.88 2.49 7.31
CA TRP A 152 14.19 2.18 8.57
C TRP A 152 13.60 0.76 8.55
N CYS A 153 12.94 0.34 7.47
CA CYS A 153 12.40 -1.01 7.34
C CYS A 153 13.50 -2.08 7.38
N LEU A 154 14.64 -1.83 6.73
CA LEU A 154 15.78 -2.74 6.72
C LEU A 154 16.41 -2.88 8.12
N ASN A 155 16.48 -1.79 8.88
CA ASN A 155 17.08 -1.76 10.23
C ASN A 155 16.10 -2.11 11.36
N TYR A 156 14.80 -2.19 11.08
CA TYR A 156 13.80 -2.53 12.10
C TYR A 156 14.04 -3.90 12.76
N SER A 157 14.01 -3.94 14.09
CA SER A 157 13.99 -5.18 14.88
C SER A 157 12.75 -5.22 15.77
N ALA A 158 12.06 -6.35 15.79
CA ALA A 158 10.85 -6.53 16.60
C ALA A 158 11.15 -6.63 18.11
N ASP A 159 12.41 -6.86 18.49
CA ASP A 159 12.85 -7.12 19.87
C ASP A 159 13.16 -5.85 20.68
N GLY A 160 12.81 -4.67 20.16
CA GLY A 160 12.95 -3.39 20.86
C GLY A 160 14.38 -2.83 20.90
N SER A 161 15.38 -3.55 20.39
CA SER A 161 16.71 -3.00 20.13
C SER A 161 16.72 -2.30 18.78
N THR A 162 16.47 -0.99 18.77
CA THR A 162 16.99 -0.16 17.67
C THR A 162 18.51 -0.30 17.71
N MET A 163 19.09 -0.96 16.70
CA MET A 163 20.54 -0.88 16.51
C MET A 163 20.93 0.60 16.31
N PRO A 164 22.04 1.04 16.92
CA PRO A 164 22.44 2.44 16.99
C PRO A 164 22.61 3.10 15.62
#